data_AF-A0A7G6YR67-F1
#
_entry.id   AF-A0A7G6YR67-F1
#
_cell.length_a   1.000
_cell.length_b   1.000
_cell.length_c   1.000
_cell.angle_alpha   90.00
_cell.angle_beta   90.00
_cell.angle_gamma   90.00
#
_symmetry.space_group_name_H-M   'P 1'
#
loop_
_entity.id
_entity.type
_entity.pdbx_description
1 polymer ?
#
loop_
_entity_poly.entity_id
_entity_poly.type
_entity_poly.pdbx_seq_one_letter_code
_entity_poly.pdbx_strand_id
1 'polypeptide(L)'
;MNHAYCFWLGLSLSAFAFNAHAQAVGVGTATPDANAALDISAGANSNKGLLIPRMTQAQRTAVTTTSEGMLVYQTNGTQPGFWYFSSGAWVALPSGQATSSAWQRSGNTGTDPGTNPGVEGNTSPGTDFIGSTDNKDLVFRTGNTERLRITTDGSLYSRSTYGLILNASDAPLITRGWDKFTSGAYAGLGRWGIFMRASSLSSGIPDEGGKTFSWVTWSANSTISKNLMTLTQTGNLGLGTDAPAIRLSIVGTGAANPNATGTTQSGGHIARFRDNGSVSLDLGSSGTNGNWLQSTNPTDLSTNYALKLNPNGGNVGIGLNGTTAPTSTLSVGGAVAIPYVTTGTATSLILDNTHQTVRRLAACTTITVPQASTCPGRLYTIINARSTGSEVTLSVVSGNIYDDVEGSNLSSLSAGSRISIQSDGMNWIVIGR
;
A
#
# COMPACT_ATOMS: atom_id res chain seq x y z
N MET A 1 -103.59 18.63 85.70
CA MET A 1 -102.30 18.25 86.32
C MET A 1 -101.27 18.21 85.20
N ASN A 2 -100.09 18.81 85.20
CA ASN A 2 -99.34 19.72 86.05
C ASN A 2 -98.11 20.08 85.19
N HIS A 3 -97.68 21.35 85.16
CA HIS A 3 -96.27 21.86 85.18
C HIS A 3 -95.21 21.23 84.23
N ALA A 4 -94.19 21.88 83.65
CA ALA A 4 -93.53 23.19 83.76
C ALA A 4 -92.19 23.08 82.97
N TYR A 5 -91.71 24.18 82.33
CA TYR A 5 -90.30 24.67 82.26
C TYR A 5 -89.20 23.72 81.64
N CYS A 6 -88.07 24.11 81.04
CA CYS A 6 -87.35 25.37 80.81
C CYS A 6 -86.18 25.11 79.83
N PHE A 7 -85.88 26.07 78.94
CA PHE A 7 -84.54 26.65 78.61
C PHE A 7 -83.28 25.76 78.35
N TRP A 8 -82.60 25.95 77.19
CA TRP A 8 -81.39 26.81 76.98
C TRP A 8 -80.49 26.37 75.78
N LEU A 9 -79.82 27.36 75.15
CA LEU A 9 -78.60 27.32 74.27
C LEU A 9 -78.73 26.57 72.92
N GLY A 10 -78.22 27.02 71.75
CA GLY A 10 -77.26 28.05 71.34
C GLY A 10 -76.53 27.54 70.06
N LEU A 11 -75.88 28.44 69.32
CA LEU A 11 -74.82 28.22 68.30
C LEU A 11 -75.17 28.10 66.79
N SER A 12 -74.91 29.22 66.10
CA SER A 12 -74.30 29.40 64.78
C SER A 12 -74.77 28.57 63.57
N LEU A 13 -75.55 29.21 62.68
CA LEU A 13 -75.58 28.86 61.26
C LEU A 13 -74.65 29.84 60.51
N SER A 14 -73.36 29.51 60.51
CA SER A 14 -72.35 30.20 59.69
C SER A 14 -72.71 30.05 58.21
N ALA A 15 -72.75 31.18 57.51
CA ALA A 15 -72.86 31.23 56.07
C ALA A 15 -71.71 30.43 55.45
N PHE A 16 -72.01 29.27 54.87
CA PHE A 16 -71.13 28.62 53.91
C PHE A 16 -71.12 29.48 52.64
N ALA A 17 -70.13 30.36 52.53
CA ALA A 17 -69.71 30.87 51.23
C ALA A 17 -69.12 29.69 50.45
N PHE A 18 -69.95 29.06 49.60
CA PHE A 18 -69.43 28.22 48.54
C PHE A 18 -68.67 29.12 47.57
N ASN A 19 -67.36 29.25 47.78
CA ASN A 19 -66.44 29.60 46.70
C ASN A 19 -66.45 28.43 45.73
N ALA A 20 -67.29 28.50 44.69
CA ALA A 20 -67.13 27.63 43.55
C ALA A 20 -65.80 28.02 42.87
N HIS A 21 -64.75 27.28 43.18
CA HIS A 21 -63.50 27.35 42.41
C HIS A 21 -63.82 26.95 40.97
N ALA A 22 -63.26 27.69 39.99
CA ALA A 22 -63.30 27.30 38.60
C ALA A 22 -62.75 25.87 38.46
N GLN A 23 -63.62 24.92 38.13
CA GLN A 23 -63.26 23.52 37.98
C GLN A 23 -62.82 23.28 36.53
N ALA A 24 -61.77 22.48 36.35
CA ALA A 24 -61.44 21.85 35.09
C ALA A 24 -62.68 21.18 34.48
N VAL A 25 -62.91 21.35 33.18
CA VAL A 25 -64.06 20.75 32.50
C VAL A 25 -63.74 19.27 32.22
N GLY A 26 -64.36 18.36 32.95
CA GLY A 26 -64.34 16.93 32.66
C GLY A 26 -65.46 16.54 31.71
N VAL A 27 -65.12 15.87 30.61
CA VAL A 27 -66.11 15.21 29.74
C VAL A 27 -65.81 13.71 29.73
N GLY A 28 -66.67 12.93 30.39
CA GLY A 28 -66.49 11.47 30.51
C GLY A 28 -65.47 11.04 31.57
N THR A 29 -64.96 11.96 32.40
CA THR A 29 -64.16 11.69 33.61
C THR A 29 -64.71 12.49 34.79
N ALA A 30 -64.80 11.85 35.97
CA ALA A 30 -65.19 12.51 37.22
C ALA A 30 -64.00 13.14 37.96
N THR A 31 -62.78 12.85 37.52
CA THR A 31 -61.53 13.40 38.04
C THR A 31 -60.71 13.95 36.87
N PRO A 32 -61.05 15.13 36.35
CA PRO A 32 -60.26 15.79 35.30
C PRO A 32 -58.81 15.99 35.77
N ASP A 33 -57.84 15.82 34.88
CA ASP A 33 -56.45 16.16 35.20
C ASP A 33 -56.34 17.59 35.71
N ALA A 34 -55.68 17.79 36.85
CA ALA A 34 -55.58 19.09 37.52
C ALA A 34 -54.87 20.16 36.68
N ASN A 35 -54.10 19.77 35.65
CA ASN A 35 -53.42 20.68 34.74
C ASN A 35 -54.22 20.96 33.46
N ALA A 36 -55.39 20.34 33.28
CA ALA A 36 -56.22 20.52 32.09
C ALA A 36 -57.36 21.51 32.35
N ALA A 37 -57.54 22.49 31.46
CA ALA A 37 -58.77 23.30 31.44
C ALA A 37 -59.97 22.48 30.90
N LEU A 38 -59.69 21.48 30.05
CA LEU A 38 -60.64 20.54 29.48
C LEU A 38 -59.98 19.16 29.38
N ASP A 39 -60.51 18.17 30.10
CA ASP A 39 -60.10 16.76 30.04
C ASP A 39 -61.24 15.92 29.47
N ILE A 40 -60.98 15.24 28.36
CA ILE A 40 -61.96 14.41 27.67
C ILE A 40 -61.49 12.97 27.73
N SER A 41 -62.20 12.14 28.47
CA SER A 41 -61.97 10.70 28.54
C SER A 41 -63.15 9.95 27.93
N ALA A 42 -62.85 9.04 27.00
CA ALA A 42 -63.86 8.11 26.49
C ALA A 42 -64.02 6.88 27.42
N GLY A 43 -63.19 6.72 28.45
CA GLY A 43 -63.16 5.53 29.31
C GLY A 43 -62.59 4.29 28.61
N ALA A 44 -62.16 3.29 29.39
CA ALA A 44 -61.70 2.02 28.85
C ALA A 44 -62.89 1.33 28.16
N ASN A 45 -62.81 1.15 26.84
CA ASN A 45 -63.80 0.52 25.95
C ASN A 45 -64.85 1.41 25.28
N SER A 46 -64.80 2.75 25.36
CA SER A 46 -65.58 3.59 24.43
C SER A 46 -64.70 4.15 23.32
N ASN A 47 -64.86 3.64 22.11
CA ASN A 47 -64.13 4.09 20.92
C ASN A 47 -64.65 5.46 20.41
N LYS A 48 -64.66 6.49 21.27
CA LYS A 48 -65.08 7.86 20.93
C LYS A 48 -63.88 8.80 20.88
N GLY A 49 -63.94 9.82 20.02
CA GLY A 49 -62.93 10.87 19.90
C GLY A 49 -63.53 12.27 19.93
N LEU A 50 -62.68 13.29 19.90
CA LEU A 50 -63.09 14.69 19.83
C LEU A 50 -63.28 15.12 18.36
N LEU A 51 -64.51 15.49 17.99
CA LEU A 51 -64.79 16.12 16.71
C LEU A 51 -64.60 17.64 16.81
N ILE A 52 -63.45 18.10 16.32
CA ILE A 52 -63.12 19.51 16.14
C ILE A 52 -63.94 20.10 14.97
N PRO A 53 -64.25 21.43 14.95
CA PRO A 53 -64.96 22.05 13.83
C PRO A 53 -64.42 21.65 12.45
N ARG A 54 -65.31 21.08 11.62
CA ARG A 54 -65.01 20.63 10.26
C ARG A 54 -65.45 21.69 9.27
N MET A 55 -64.54 22.09 8.38
CA MET A 55 -64.80 23.16 7.41
C MET A 55 -64.04 22.91 6.10
N THR A 56 -64.52 23.47 4.99
CA THR A 56 -63.79 23.47 3.72
C THR A 56 -62.61 24.45 3.75
N GLN A 57 -61.69 24.35 2.79
CA GLN A 57 -60.58 25.30 2.64
C GLN A 57 -61.06 26.75 2.59
N ALA A 58 -62.10 27.03 1.79
CA ALA A 58 -62.68 28.36 1.67
C ALA A 58 -63.26 28.88 3.00
N GLN A 59 -63.95 28.01 3.74
CA GLN A 59 -64.50 28.35 5.04
C GLN A 59 -63.41 28.62 6.08
N ARG A 60 -62.33 27.82 6.10
CA ARG A 60 -61.16 28.06 6.98
C ARG A 60 -60.50 29.41 6.68
N THR A 61 -60.25 29.71 5.41
CA THR A 61 -59.65 30.98 5.00
C THR A 61 -60.56 32.18 5.28
N ALA A 62 -61.87 31.98 5.37
CA ALA A 62 -62.84 33.02 5.69
C ALA A 62 -62.97 33.29 7.21
N VAL A 63 -62.30 32.51 8.08
CA VAL A 63 -62.26 32.80 9.53
C VAL A 63 -61.39 34.03 9.76
N THR A 64 -62.02 35.18 10.03
CA THR A 64 -61.35 36.48 10.21
C THR A 64 -60.96 36.78 11.65
N THR A 65 -61.60 36.12 12.62
CA THR A 65 -61.26 36.20 14.05
C THR A 65 -60.54 34.91 14.46
N THR A 66 -59.22 34.96 14.45
CA THR A 66 -58.36 33.81 14.71
C THR A 66 -57.56 34.00 16.00
N SER A 67 -57.28 32.91 16.72
CA SER A 67 -56.41 32.92 17.90
C SER A 67 -55.33 31.85 17.77
N GLU A 68 -54.15 32.10 18.34
CA GLU A 68 -53.05 31.13 18.37
C GLU A 68 -53.52 29.78 18.95
N GLY A 69 -53.17 28.69 18.29
CA GLY A 69 -53.54 27.33 18.69
C GLY A 69 -54.96 26.89 18.32
N MET A 70 -55.77 27.74 17.67
CA MET A 70 -57.11 27.36 17.21
C MET A 70 -57.02 26.21 16.21
N LEU A 71 -57.62 25.05 16.53
CA LEU A 71 -57.60 23.83 15.73
C LEU A 71 -58.90 23.65 14.94
N VAL A 72 -58.79 23.28 13.66
CA VAL A 72 -59.90 22.91 12.77
C VAL A 72 -59.54 21.69 11.95
N TYR A 73 -60.55 21.01 11.39
CA TYR A 73 -60.34 19.95 10.41
C TYR A 73 -60.83 20.40 9.03
N GLN A 74 -59.90 20.54 8.08
CA GLN A 74 -60.18 20.88 6.69
C GLN A 74 -60.67 19.64 5.92
N THR A 75 -61.85 19.70 5.34
CA THR A 75 -62.51 18.54 4.69
C THR A 75 -62.25 18.39 3.20
N ASN A 76 -61.65 19.37 2.53
CA ASN A 76 -61.36 19.35 1.09
C ASN A 76 -60.04 20.08 0.72
N GLY A 77 -59.72 20.18 -0.57
CA GLY A 77 -58.50 20.81 -1.08
C GLY A 77 -57.35 19.82 -1.30
N THR A 78 -56.17 20.32 -1.67
CA THR A 78 -54.96 19.50 -1.89
C THR A 78 -54.34 18.98 -0.59
N GLN A 79 -54.69 19.60 0.55
CA GLN A 79 -54.18 19.29 1.88
C GLN A 79 -55.34 19.20 2.91
N PRO A 80 -56.22 18.19 2.81
CA PRO A 80 -57.22 17.91 3.84
C PRO A 80 -56.54 17.44 5.13
N GLY A 81 -57.19 17.61 6.28
CA GLY A 81 -56.66 17.19 7.58
C GLY A 81 -56.76 18.27 8.65
N PHE A 82 -56.02 18.11 9.74
CA PHE A 82 -56.01 19.08 10.82
C PHE A 82 -55.18 20.31 10.46
N TRP A 83 -55.68 21.49 10.82
CA TRP A 83 -55.00 22.78 10.68
C TRP A 83 -55.11 23.53 12.00
N TYR A 84 -54.04 24.20 12.41
CA TYR A 84 -54.06 25.11 13.55
C TYR A 84 -53.66 26.51 13.12
N PHE A 85 -54.18 27.53 13.79
CA PHE A 85 -53.76 28.90 13.54
C PHE A 85 -52.51 29.22 14.34
N SER A 86 -51.44 29.64 13.68
CA SER A 86 -50.24 30.13 14.34
C SER A 86 -49.48 31.16 13.54
N SER A 87 -48.90 32.13 14.23
CA SER A 87 -48.12 33.24 13.67
C SER A 87 -48.86 33.98 12.56
N GLY A 88 -50.17 34.20 12.72
CA GLY A 88 -51.00 34.91 11.74
C GLY A 88 -51.41 34.09 10.51
N ALA A 89 -51.08 32.79 10.45
CA ALA A 89 -51.40 31.93 9.33
C ALA A 89 -52.02 30.60 9.81
N TRP A 90 -52.77 29.97 8.93
CA TRP A 90 -53.18 28.58 9.13
C TRP A 90 -52.03 27.65 8.74
N VAL A 91 -51.64 26.78 9.66
CA VAL A 91 -50.59 25.78 9.49
C VAL A 91 -51.23 24.40 9.54
N ALA A 92 -50.95 23.57 8.53
CA ALA A 92 -51.41 22.18 8.54
C ALA A 92 -50.63 21.39 9.59
N LEU A 93 -51.32 20.61 10.43
CA LEU A 93 -50.65 19.56 11.18
C LEU A 93 -50.22 18.49 10.18
N PRO A 94 -48.94 18.10 10.15
CA PRO A 94 -48.49 17.00 9.32
C PRO A 94 -49.28 15.75 9.70
N SER A 95 -50.23 15.35 8.85
CA SER A 95 -50.77 14.00 8.93
C SER A 95 -49.73 13.15 8.19
N GLY A 96 -49.34 11.99 8.73
CA GLY A 96 -48.41 11.09 8.04
C GLY A 96 -48.88 10.63 6.65
N GLN A 97 -50.08 11.05 6.23
CA GLN A 97 -50.69 10.84 4.93
C GLN A 97 -50.61 12.06 3.99
N ALA A 98 -50.26 13.25 4.50
CA ALA A 98 -50.15 14.48 3.70
C ALA A 98 -49.09 15.42 4.29
N THR A 99 -47.84 15.23 3.89
CA THR A 99 -46.99 16.21 3.19
C THR A 99 -45.70 15.49 2.78
N SER A 100 -45.25 15.71 1.55
CA SER A 100 -43.96 15.28 1.00
C SER A 100 -42.74 15.94 1.67
N SER A 101 -42.89 16.50 2.88
CA SER A 101 -41.91 17.40 3.50
C SER A 101 -41.03 16.75 4.57
N ALA A 102 -41.21 15.46 4.86
CA ALA A 102 -40.41 14.75 5.85
C ALA A 102 -39.91 13.39 5.33
N TRP A 103 -38.71 12.99 5.78
CA TRP A 103 -38.16 11.65 5.57
C TRP A 103 -38.80 10.66 6.56
N GLN A 104 -39.56 9.70 6.04
CA GLN A 104 -40.26 8.69 6.82
C GLN A 104 -39.29 7.61 7.33
N ARG A 105 -39.57 7.02 8.50
CA ARG A 105 -38.74 5.95 9.09
C ARG A 105 -38.62 4.70 8.21
N SER A 106 -39.63 4.44 7.38
CA SER A 106 -39.65 3.34 6.41
C SER A 106 -39.15 3.76 5.02
N GLY A 107 -38.71 5.01 4.86
CA GLY A 107 -38.35 5.62 3.58
C GLY A 107 -39.55 6.21 2.83
N ASN A 108 -39.25 7.07 1.85
CA ASN A 108 -40.23 7.71 0.98
C ASN A 108 -40.24 6.98 -0.37
N THR A 109 -41.41 6.83 -0.98
CA THR A 109 -41.53 6.35 -2.37
C THR A 109 -41.62 7.53 -3.33
N GLY A 110 -41.13 7.38 -4.57
CA GLY A 110 -41.25 8.40 -5.61
C GLY A 110 -40.31 9.61 -5.48
N THR A 111 -39.23 9.51 -4.71
CA THR A 111 -38.21 10.58 -4.60
C THR A 111 -37.47 10.78 -5.92
N ASP A 112 -37.13 12.03 -6.26
CA ASP A 112 -36.27 12.41 -7.39
C ASP A 112 -34.85 12.80 -6.92
N PRO A 113 -33.89 11.86 -6.91
CA PRO A 113 -32.49 12.13 -6.57
C PRO A 113 -31.68 12.69 -7.76
N GLY A 114 -32.30 12.94 -8.91
CA GLY A 114 -31.61 13.41 -10.11
C GLY A 114 -30.90 12.32 -10.91
N THR A 115 -30.18 12.74 -11.96
CA THR A 115 -29.39 11.84 -12.82
C THR A 115 -27.92 11.89 -12.44
N ASN A 116 -27.35 10.70 -12.16
CA ASN A 116 -25.96 10.54 -11.73
C ASN A 116 -24.98 11.08 -12.80
N PRO A 117 -23.88 11.77 -12.44
CA PRO A 117 -22.83 12.23 -13.39
C PRO A 117 -22.05 11.11 -14.10
N GLY A 118 -22.49 9.86 -13.95
CA GLY A 118 -21.81 8.68 -14.41
C GLY A 118 -22.09 8.28 -15.86
N VAL A 119 -22.70 9.12 -16.68
CA VAL A 119 -22.71 8.97 -18.16
C VAL A 119 -22.79 10.38 -18.75
N GLU A 120 -21.98 10.62 -19.77
CA GLU A 120 -21.91 11.83 -20.60
C GLU A 120 -23.19 12.69 -20.63
N GLY A 121 -23.12 13.88 -20.03
CA GLY A 121 -23.77 15.07 -20.58
C GLY A 121 -25.20 15.43 -20.17
N ASN A 122 -25.87 14.74 -19.25
CA ASN A 122 -27.15 15.25 -18.71
C ASN A 122 -27.32 14.98 -17.20
N THR A 123 -26.82 15.91 -16.39
CA THR A 123 -26.98 15.90 -14.93
C THR A 123 -28.13 16.81 -14.51
N SER A 124 -29.20 16.23 -13.97
CA SER A 124 -30.19 16.93 -13.17
C SER A 124 -29.86 16.72 -11.69
N PRO A 125 -29.79 17.78 -10.86
CA PRO A 125 -29.45 17.66 -9.44
C PRO A 125 -30.53 16.97 -8.59
N GLY A 126 -31.67 16.59 -9.17
CA GLY A 126 -32.82 16.08 -8.43
C GLY A 126 -33.47 17.17 -7.58
N THR A 127 -34.55 16.82 -6.90
CA THR A 127 -35.28 17.72 -5.99
C THR A 127 -35.40 17.18 -4.57
N ASP A 128 -35.18 15.88 -4.35
CA ASP A 128 -35.31 15.22 -3.05
C ASP A 128 -33.97 14.67 -2.55
N PHE A 129 -33.52 15.11 -1.38
CA PHE A 129 -32.28 14.61 -0.76
C PHE A 129 -32.29 14.68 0.78
N ILE A 130 -31.43 13.88 1.40
CA ILE A 130 -31.09 14.00 2.83
C ILE A 130 -29.82 14.85 2.91
N GLY A 131 -29.94 16.09 3.39
CA GLY A 131 -28.81 17.02 3.44
C GLY A 131 -29.25 18.45 3.72
N SER A 132 -28.36 19.41 3.42
CA SER A 132 -28.66 20.85 3.42
C SER A 132 -28.35 21.44 2.04
N THR A 133 -29.09 22.48 1.65
CA THR A 133 -28.74 23.35 0.51
C THR A 133 -27.61 24.33 0.85
N ASP A 134 -27.24 24.45 2.13
CA ASP A 134 -26.14 25.29 2.56
C ASP A 134 -24.80 24.69 2.14
N ASN A 135 -23.82 25.55 1.85
CA ASN A 135 -22.44 25.12 1.59
C ASN A 135 -21.72 24.71 2.90
N LYS A 136 -22.20 23.62 3.52
CA LYS A 136 -21.75 23.07 4.79
C LYS A 136 -21.69 21.54 4.70
N ASP A 137 -20.81 20.94 5.49
CA ASP A 137 -20.65 19.49 5.53
C ASP A 137 -21.91 18.78 6.06
N LEU A 138 -22.25 17.63 5.48
CA LEU A 138 -23.27 16.73 6.02
C LEU A 138 -22.64 15.76 7.02
N VAL A 139 -23.13 15.76 8.27
CA VAL A 139 -22.55 14.96 9.36
C VAL A 139 -23.56 13.99 9.96
N PHE A 140 -23.19 12.71 10.00
CA PHE A 140 -23.92 11.66 10.70
C PHE A 140 -23.30 11.41 12.08
N ARG A 141 -24.15 11.41 13.12
CA ARG A 141 -23.73 11.26 14.52
C ARG A 141 -24.45 10.11 15.22
N THR A 142 -23.78 9.46 16.16
CA THR A 142 -24.40 8.56 17.16
C THR A 142 -23.94 8.95 18.55
N GLY A 143 -24.88 9.11 19.50
CA GLY A 143 -24.56 9.62 20.85
C GLY A 143 -23.87 10.99 20.80
N ASN A 144 -24.34 11.88 19.92
CA ASN A 144 -23.74 13.20 19.62
C ASN A 144 -22.26 13.17 19.14
N THR A 145 -21.73 11.99 18.82
CA THR A 145 -20.38 11.83 18.28
C THR A 145 -20.44 11.66 16.77
N GLU A 146 -19.68 12.46 16.02
CA GLU A 146 -19.51 12.31 14.57
C GLU A 146 -18.95 10.94 14.20
N ARG A 147 -19.62 10.27 13.25
CA ARG A 147 -19.26 8.94 12.73
C ARG A 147 -18.97 8.95 11.24
N LEU A 148 -19.66 9.78 10.48
CA LEU A 148 -19.45 9.96 9.05
C LEU A 148 -19.66 11.42 8.68
N ARG A 149 -18.83 11.96 7.79
CA ARG A 149 -18.98 13.29 7.20
C ARG A 149 -18.79 13.23 5.70
N ILE A 150 -19.66 13.94 4.98
CA ILE A 150 -19.47 14.32 3.58
C ILE A 150 -19.13 15.81 3.60
N THR A 151 -17.91 16.16 3.22
CA THR A 151 -17.48 17.57 3.14
C THR A 151 -18.10 18.27 1.94
N THR A 152 -18.03 19.60 1.93
CA THR A 152 -18.54 20.41 0.81
C THR A 152 -17.90 20.10 -0.55
N ASP A 153 -16.71 19.50 -0.58
CA ASP A 153 -16.02 19.02 -1.79
C ASP A 153 -16.37 17.56 -2.15
N GLY A 154 -17.23 16.90 -1.38
CA GLY A 154 -17.65 15.51 -1.58
C GLY A 154 -16.74 14.45 -0.95
N SER A 155 -15.67 14.84 -0.24
CA SER A 155 -14.81 13.88 0.46
C SER A 155 -15.56 13.17 1.60
N LEU A 156 -15.30 11.88 1.76
CA LEU A 156 -15.93 11.01 2.76
C LEU A 156 -14.97 10.76 3.94
N TYR A 157 -15.39 11.16 5.14
CA TYR A 157 -14.65 10.92 6.38
C TYR A 157 -15.39 9.94 7.28
N SER A 158 -14.81 8.77 7.53
CA SER A 158 -15.31 7.82 8.53
C SER A 158 -14.56 7.97 9.84
N ARG A 159 -15.29 8.22 10.94
CA ARG A 159 -14.74 8.38 12.29
C ARG A 159 -15.07 7.14 13.13
N SER A 160 -14.25 6.11 12.93
CA SER A 160 -14.36 4.78 13.55
C SER A 160 -13.00 4.28 14.02
N THR A 161 -12.93 3.65 15.20
CA THR A 161 -11.72 2.97 15.70
C THR A 161 -11.47 1.64 14.98
N TYR A 162 -12.51 1.07 14.34
CA TYR A 162 -12.42 -0.16 13.54
C TYR A 162 -12.20 0.12 12.04
N GLY A 163 -12.09 1.39 11.65
CA GLY A 163 -12.03 1.80 10.24
C GLY A 163 -13.36 1.60 9.50
N LEU A 164 -13.27 1.49 8.17
CA LEU A 164 -14.38 1.10 7.30
C LEU A 164 -14.48 -0.44 7.31
N ILE A 165 -15.51 -0.96 7.98
CA ILE A 165 -15.80 -2.40 7.98
C ILE A 165 -16.56 -2.71 6.69
N LEU A 166 -16.02 -3.63 5.89
CA LEU A 166 -16.60 -4.04 4.62
C LEU A 166 -17.59 -5.20 4.82
N ASN A 167 -18.47 -5.39 3.83
CA ASN A 167 -19.33 -6.57 3.77
C ASN A 167 -18.46 -7.85 3.73
N ALA A 168 -18.90 -8.94 4.37
CA ALA A 168 -18.17 -10.21 4.38
C ALA A 168 -18.21 -10.96 3.02
N SER A 169 -19.02 -10.49 2.07
CA SER A 169 -19.10 -10.99 0.70
C SER A 169 -17.94 -10.48 -0.15
N ASP A 170 -17.54 -11.26 -1.14
CA ASP A 170 -16.49 -10.91 -2.12
C ASP A 170 -16.94 -9.71 -2.99
N ALA A 171 -16.72 -8.51 -2.48
CA ALA A 171 -17.06 -7.24 -3.10
C ALA A 171 -15.83 -6.33 -3.22
N PRO A 172 -15.81 -5.40 -4.20
CA PRO A 172 -14.78 -4.38 -4.27
C PRO A 172 -14.78 -3.47 -3.03
N LEU A 173 -13.58 -3.11 -2.55
CA LEU A 173 -13.38 -2.15 -1.46
C LEU A 173 -13.43 -0.70 -1.97
N ILE A 174 -12.67 -0.40 -3.03
CA ILE A 174 -12.64 0.92 -3.68
C ILE A 174 -12.58 0.69 -5.19
N THR A 175 -13.51 1.28 -5.93
CA THR A 175 -13.56 1.24 -7.40
C THR A 175 -13.88 2.62 -7.96
N ARG A 176 -13.49 2.87 -9.21
CA ARG A 176 -13.95 4.06 -9.95
C ARG A 176 -15.44 3.95 -10.27
N GLY A 177 -16.19 5.05 -10.16
CA GLY A 177 -17.66 5.07 -10.16
C GLY A 177 -18.40 4.87 -11.50
N TRP A 178 -17.70 4.54 -12.59
CA TRP A 178 -18.29 4.48 -13.94
C TRP A 178 -18.76 3.09 -14.40
N ASP A 179 -18.71 2.09 -13.52
CA ASP A 179 -19.23 0.74 -13.81
C ASP A 179 -19.83 0.14 -12.54
N LYS A 180 -21.17 0.06 -12.50
CA LYS A 180 -21.88 -0.62 -11.43
C LYS A 180 -21.68 -2.12 -11.63
N PHE A 181 -21.27 -2.84 -10.59
CA PHE A 181 -21.09 -4.31 -10.57
C PHE A 181 -22.43 -5.07 -10.73
N THR A 182 -23.20 -4.76 -11.77
CA THR A 182 -24.58 -5.21 -11.95
C THR A 182 -24.76 -6.13 -13.15
N SER A 183 -23.86 -6.14 -14.15
CA SER A 183 -24.02 -6.99 -15.36
C SER A 183 -22.92 -8.03 -15.57
N GLY A 184 -21.79 -7.99 -14.85
CA GLY A 184 -20.67 -8.93 -15.04
C GLY A 184 -19.99 -8.87 -16.42
N ALA A 185 -20.48 -8.03 -17.34
CA ALA A 185 -19.97 -7.80 -18.68
C ALA A 185 -19.37 -6.39 -18.74
N TYR A 186 -18.07 -6.32 -18.42
CA TYR A 186 -17.26 -5.09 -18.47
C TYR A 186 -17.03 -4.74 -19.95
N ALA A 187 -17.81 -3.82 -20.51
CA ALA A 187 -17.70 -3.42 -21.91
C ALA A 187 -16.36 -2.71 -22.20
N GLY A 188 -15.27 -3.46 -22.41
CA GLY A 188 -13.98 -2.98 -22.95
C GLY A 188 -13.19 -2.00 -22.07
N LEU A 189 -13.44 -1.97 -20.75
CA LEU A 189 -12.83 -0.97 -19.85
C LEU A 189 -11.99 -1.57 -18.70
N GLY A 190 -12.16 -2.87 -18.43
CA GLY A 190 -11.52 -3.63 -17.35
C GLY A 190 -11.67 -3.06 -15.92
N ARG A 191 -11.01 -3.72 -14.94
CA ARG A 191 -11.20 -3.48 -13.50
C ARG A 191 -10.07 -2.64 -12.89
N TRP A 192 -10.40 -1.48 -12.34
CA TRP A 192 -9.53 -0.69 -11.46
C TRP A 192 -10.04 -0.74 -10.03
N GLY A 193 -9.14 -0.93 -9.06
CA GLY A 193 -9.50 -0.83 -7.65
C GLY A 193 -8.82 -1.86 -6.75
N ILE A 194 -9.31 -1.94 -5.51
CA ILE A 194 -8.92 -2.96 -4.54
C ILE A 194 -10.10 -3.92 -4.35
N PHE A 195 -9.86 -5.21 -4.54
CA PHE A 195 -10.89 -6.24 -4.59
C PHE A 195 -10.65 -7.27 -3.49
N MET A 196 -11.69 -7.53 -2.70
CA MET A 196 -11.75 -8.75 -1.90
C MET A 196 -12.10 -9.92 -2.82
N ARG A 197 -11.35 -11.00 -2.70
CA ARG A 197 -11.60 -12.29 -3.35
C ARG A 197 -11.62 -13.34 -2.25
N ALA A 198 -12.24 -14.48 -2.52
CA ALA A 198 -12.40 -15.61 -1.59
C ALA A 198 -11.15 -15.99 -0.75
N SER A 199 -9.94 -15.71 -1.24
CA SER A 199 -8.70 -16.01 -0.50
C SER A 199 -7.61 -14.93 -0.61
N SER A 200 -7.92 -13.75 -1.15
CA SER A 200 -6.89 -12.71 -1.34
C SER A 200 -7.49 -11.31 -1.50
N LEU A 201 -6.78 -10.30 -1.05
CA LEU A 201 -6.97 -8.92 -1.47
C LEU A 201 -6.11 -8.64 -2.70
N SER A 202 -6.67 -8.10 -3.77
CA SER A 202 -5.94 -7.80 -5.01
C SER A 202 -6.12 -6.36 -5.47
N SER A 203 -5.08 -5.76 -6.02
CA SER A 203 -5.17 -4.52 -6.80
C SER A 203 -5.41 -4.85 -8.28
N GLY A 204 -6.43 -4.27 -8.89
CA GLY A 204 -6.78 -4.51 -10.29
C GLY A 204 -6.09 -3.56 -11.26
N ILE A 205 -5.47 -4.14 -12.27
CA ILE A 205 -5.01 -3.46 -13.50
C ILE A 205 -5.88 -4.01 -14.63
N PRO A 206 -6.57 -3.15 -15.41
CA PRO A 206 -7.31 -3.62 -16.58
C PRO A 206 -6.41 -4.33 -17.57
N ASP A 207 -6.93 -5.40 -18.17
CA ASP A 207 -6.33 -6.03 -19.35
C ASP A 207 -6.69 -5.25 -20.64
N GLU A 208 -6.49 -3.94 -20.60
CA GLU A 208 -6.78 -3.01 -21.69
C GLU A 208 -5.49 -2.27 -22.04
N GLY A 209 -4.96 -2.43 -23.25
CA GLY A 209 -3.61 -1.99 -23.62
C GLY A 209 -3.11 -0.68 -22.97
N GLY A 210 -1.87 -0.72 -22.46
CA GLY A 210 -1.17 0.45 -21.92
C GLY A 210 -1.52 0.83 -20.48
N LYS A 211 -2.13 -0.07 -19.68
CA LYS A 211 -2.38 0.21 -18.26
C LYS A 211 -1.21 -0.21 -17.38
N THR A 212 -1.00 0.56 -16.30
CA THR A 212 0.02 0.29 -15.28
C THR A 212 -0.53 0.58 -13.88
N PHE A 213 0.11 -0.04 -12.89
CA PHE A 213 0.00 0.33 -11.48
C PHE A 213 1.36 0.81 -11.02
N SER A 214 1.45 2.05 -10.55
CA SER A 214 2.72 2.70 -10.23
C SER A 214 2.72 3.31 -8.84
N TRP A 215 3.89 3.27 -8.21
CA TRP A 215 4.18 3.96 -6.97
C TRP A 215 5.04 5.16 -7.29
N VAL A 216 4.57 6.35 -6.93
CA VAL A 216 5.18 7.62 -7.33
C VAL A 216 5.40 8.54 -6.12
N THR A 217 6.37 9.42 -6.22
CA THR A 217 6.45 10.61 -5.37
C THR A 217 5.80 11.79 -6.07
N TRP A 218 5.16 12.67 -5.29
CA TRP A 218 4.53 13.89 -5.79
C TRP A 218 5.38 15.10 -5.42
N SER A 219 5.52 16.05 -6.35
CA SER A 219 6.13 17.36 -6.06
C SER A 219 5.12 18.27 -5.36
N ALA A 220 5.60 19.40 -4.83
CA ALA A 220 4.77 20.37 -4.08
C ALA A 220 3.60 20.97 -4.90
N ASN A 221 3.70 20.94 -6.23
CA ASN A 221 2.65 21.34 -7.17
C ASN A 221 1.72 20.18 -7.60
N SER A 222 1.75 19.04 -6.90
CA SER A 222 0.94 17.85 -7.18
C SER A 222 1.16 17.22 -8.56
N THR A 223 2.30 17.47 -9.22
CA THR A 223 2.74 16.65 -10.36
C THR A 223 3.55 15.44 -9.89
N ILE A 224 3.61 14.38 -10.70
CA ILE A 224 4.46 13.23 -10.42
C ILE A 224 5.92 13.68 -10.50
N SER A 225 6.66 13.53 -9.40
CA SER A 225 8.08 13.86 -9.31
C SER A 225 8.97 12.70 -9.76
N LYS A 226 8.72 11.49 -9.26
CA LYS A 226 9.46 10.27 -9.63
C LYS A 226 8.57 9.05 -9.63
N ASN A 227 8.79 8.16 -10.58
CA ASN A 227 8.23 6.81 -10.57
C ASN A 227 9.22 5.87 -9.87
N LEU A 228 8.80 5.31 -8.73
CA LEU A 228 9.64 4.44 -7.91
C LEU A 228 9.53 2.98 -8.38
N MET A 229 8.30 2.55 -8.67
CA MET A 229 7.97 1.19 -9.06
C MET A 229 6.80 1.22 -10.04
N THR A 230 6.85 0.38 -11.07
CA THR A 230 5.76 0.22 -12.04
C THR A 230 5.51 -1.24 -12.33
N LEU A 231 4.26 -1.67 -12.22
CA LEU A 231 3.79 -2.95 -12.72
C LEU A 231 2.92 -2.71 -13.95
N THR A 232 3.29 -3.25 -15.10
CA THR A 232 2.48 -3.15 -16.32
C THR A 232 1.40 -4.22 -16.34
N GLN A 233 0.33 -3.97 -17.11
CA GLN A 233 -0.66 -4.97 -17.50
C GLN A 233 -0.04 -6.28 -18.02
N THR A 234 1.08 -6.20 -18.73
CA THR A 234 1.78 -7.37 -19.31
C THR A 234 2.61 -8.16 -18.30
N GLY A 235 2.61 -7.76 -17.02
CA GLY A 235 3.35 -8.43 -15.95
C GLY A 235 4.83 -8.04 -15.85
N ASN A 236 5.22 -6.89 -16.42
CA ASN A 236 6.58 -6.38 -16.30
C ASN A 236 6.69 -5.46 -15.07
N LEU A 237 7.64 -5.77 -14.19
CA LEU A 237 7.98 -4.98 -13.01
C LEU A 237 9.20 -4.10 -13.30
N GLY A 238 9.01 -2.79 -13.20
CA GLY A 238 10.06 -1.77 -13.24
C GLY A 238 10.35 -1.23 -11.85
N LEU A 239 11.62 -1.12 -11.48
CA LEU A 239 12.11 -0.38 -10.32
C LEU A 239 13.05 0.71 -10.80
N GLY A 240 12.73 1.98 -10.51
CA GLY A 240 13.45 3.13 -11.06
C GLY A 240 13.23 3.39 -12.56
N THR A 241 12.24 2.74 -13.18
CA THR A 241 11.83 2.93 -14.58
C THR A 241 10.31 2.84 -14.72
N ASP A 242 9.74 3.64 -15.61
CA ASP A 242 8.30 3.73 -15.90
C ASP A 242 7.86 2.88 -17.11
N ALA A 243 8.80 2.40 -17.92
CA ALA A 243 8.55 1.62 -19.12
C ALA A 243 9.35 0.29 -19.15
N PRO A 244 9.12 -0.63 -18.19
CA PRO A 244 9.83 -1.91 -18.19
C PRO A 244 9.39 -2.77 -19.40
N ALA A 245 10.32 -2.99 -20.33
CA ALA A 245 10.09 -3.80 -21.53
C ALA A 245 10.16 -5.32 -21.28
N ILE A 246 10.67 -5.72 -20.11
CA ILE A 246 10.89 -7.12 -19.70
C ILE A 246 10.36 -7.36 -18.28
N ARG A 247 10.22 -8.63 -17.89
CA ARG A 247 9.57 -9.03 -16.62
C ARG A 247 10.10 -8.33 -15.37
N LEU A 248 11.41 -8.09 -15.30
CA LEU A 248 12.03 -7.33 -14.23
C LEU A 248 13.09 -6.41 -14.83
N SER A 249 12.89 -5.10 -14.71
CA SER A 249 13.86 -4.09 -15.10
C SER A 249 14.17 -3.21 -13.88
N ILE A 250 15.42 -3.20 -13.45
CA ILE A 250 15.89 -2.41 -12.32
C ILE A 250 16.93 -1.43 -12.85
N VAL A 251 16.68 -0.14 -12.67
CA VAL A 251 17.58 0.92 -13.09
C VAL A 251 18.21 1.53 -11.84
N GLY A 252 19.54 1.40 -11.74
CA GLY A 252 20.33 2.00 -10.68
C GLY A 252 20.40 3.53 -10.81
N THR A 253 21.01 4.19 -9.83
CA THR A 253 21.07 5.67 -9.77
C THR A 253 22.30 6.27 -10.47
N GLY A 254 23.24 5.44 -10.94
CA GLY A 254 24.47 5.87 -11.58
C GLY A 254 25.34 4.70 -12.04
N ALA A 255 26.64 4.98 -12.24
CA ALA A 255 27.63 4.04 -12.73
C ALA A 255 28.96 4.21 -11.99
N ALA A 256 29.41 3.18 -11.29
CA ALA A 256 30.69 3.13 -10.58
C ALA A 256 31.05 1.68 -10.21
N ASN A 257 32.34 1.40 -10.00
CA ASN A 257 32.79 0.14 -9.40
C ASN A 257 32.29 0.02 -7.94
N PRO A 258 32.28 -1.18 -7.33
CA PRO A 258 31.97 -1.33 -5.91
C PRO A 258 32.88 -0.46 -5.05
N ASN A 259 32.32 0.14 -3.99
CA ASN A 259 33.11 0.77 -2.94
C ASN A 259 33.88 -0.31 -2.18
N ALA A 260 35.13 0.00 -1.81
CA ALA A 260 36.03 -0.91 -1.09
C ALA A 260 36.06 -0.66 0.42
N THR A 261 35.31 0.32 0.94
CA THR A 261 35.26 0.69 2.35
C THR A 261 33.88 1.23 2.74
N GLY A 262 33.61 1.29 4.05
CA GLY A 262 32.38 1.86 4.60
C GLY A 262 31.17 0.93 4.48
N THR A 263 29.96 1.50 4.55
CA THR A 263 28.69 0.75 4.61
C THR A 263 27.74 1.01 3.45
N THR A 264 28.05 2.02 2.64
CA THR A 264 27.21 2.48 1.52
C THR A 264 27.85 2.09 0.21
N GLN A 265 27.10 1.41 -0.63
CA GLN A 265 27.59 0.96 -1.92
C GLN A 265 27.68 2.14 -2.91
N SER A 266 28.49 1.99 -3.96
CA SER A 266 28.70 3.07 -4.93
C SER A 266 27.42 3.40 -5.70
N GLY A 267 27.42 4.54 -6.42
CA GLY A 267 26.32 4.92 -7.31
C GLY A 267 26.03 3.92 -8.43
N GLY A 268 26.94 2.97 -8.70
CA GLY A 268 26.74 1.88 -9.65
C GLY A 268 25.89 0.71 -9.13
N HIS A 269 25.51 0.72 -7.86
CA HIS A 269 24.71 -0.36 -7.26
C HIS A 269 23.31 -0.45 -7.86
N ILE A 270 22.85 -1.67 -8.18
CA ILE A 270 21.52 -1.93 -8.74
C ILE A 270 20.70 -2.83 -7.83
N ALA A 271 21.29 -3.93 -7.35
CA ALA A 271 20.57 -4.93 -6.55
C ALA A 271 21.49 -5.66 -5.58
N ARG A 272 20.88 -6.23 -4.54
CA ARG A 272 21.56 -6.82 -3.39
C ARG A 272 20.79 -8.03 -2.89
N PHE A 273 21.44 -9.18 -2.90
CA PHE A 273 20.91 -10.42 -2.35
C PHE A 273 21.76 -10.83 -1.16
N ARG A 274 21.14 -11.17 -0.03
CA ARG A 274 21.86 -11.42 1.24
C ARG A 274 21.36 -12.67 1.92
N ASP A 275 22.24 -13.29 2.69
CA ASP A 275 21.84 -14.25 3.70
C ASP A 275 21.29 -13.54 4.95
N ASN A 276 20.90 -14.33 5.96
CA ASN A 276 20.50 -13.80 7.28
C ASN A 276 21.72 -13.43 8.15
N GLY A 277 22.89 -13.22 7.55
CA GLY A 277 24.14 -12.85 8.20
C GLY A 277 24.77 -11.63 7.53
N SER A 278 26.10 -11.66 7.43
CA SER A 278 26.89 -10.55 6.88
C SER A 278 27.39 -10.84 5.46
N VAL A 279 26.80 -11.76 4.71
CA VAL A 279 27.25 -12.05 3.34
C VAL A 279 26.21 -11.57 2.35
N SER A 280 26.66 -10.73 1.41
CA SER A 280 25.80 -10.23 0.34
C SER A 280 26.46 -10.35 -1.03
N LEU A 281 25.66 -10.71 -2.03
CA LEU A 281 25.96 -10.55 -3.44
C LEU A 281 25.36 -9.22 -3.91
N ASP A 282 26.23 -8.25 -4.17
CA ASP A 282 25.87 -7.00 -4.83
C ASP A 282 26.07 -7.13 -6.34
N LEU A 283 25.11 -6.58 -7.08
CA LEU A 283 25.17 -6.42 -8.52
C LEU A 283 25.14 -4.95 -8.87
N GLY A 284 25.90 -4.56 -9.87
CA GLY A 284 25.90 -3.18 -10.34
C GLY A 284 26.56 -2.97 -11.68
N SER A 285 26.68 -1.70 -12.06
CA SER A 285 27.23 -1.26 -13.32
C SER A 285 28.26 -0.16 -13.12
N SER A 286 29.29 -0.19 -13.96
CA SER A 286 30.35 0.83 -14.04
C SER A 286 30.36 1.47 -15.44
N GLY A 287 29.18 1.60 -16.05
CA GLY A 287 29.00 2.25 -17.35
C GLY A 287 29.63 1.42 -18.47
N THR A 288 30.47 2.06 -19.30
CA THR A 288 31.17 1.39 -20.40
C THR A 288 32.21 0.37 -19.93
N ASN A 289 32.56 0.36 -18.64
CA ASN A 289 33.44 -0.65 -18.05
C ASN A 289 32.71 -1.98 -17.76
N GLY A 290 31.38 -2.01 -17.96
CA GLY A 290 30.57 -3.20 -17.80
C GLY A 290 29.90 -3.33 -16.43
N ASN A 291 29.25 -4.47 -16.23
CA ASN A 291 28.56 -4.82 -15.00
C ASN A 291 29.45 -5.65 -14.09
N TRP A 292 29.19 -5.59 -12.79
CA TRP A 292 29.97 -6.29 -11.77
C TRP A 292 29.08 -7.10 -10.83
N LEU A 293 29.67 -8.17 -10.30
CA LEU A 293 29.13 -9.03 -9.24
C LEU A 293 30.15 -9.02 -8.11
N GLN A 294 29.73 -8.65 -6.89
CA GLN A 294 30.64 -8.55 -5.74
C GLN A 294 30.06 -9.24 -4.52
N SER A 295 30.82 -10.17 -3.93
CA SER A 295 30.46 -10.77 -2.65
C SER A 295 31.14 -10.02 -1.51
N THR A 296 30.38 -9.35 -0.67
CA THR A 296 30.90 -8.41 0.34
C THR A 296 30.04 -8.39 1.61
N ASN A 297 30.59 -7.82 2.69
CA ASN A 297 29.85 -7.55 3.91
C ASN A 297 29.03 -6.25 3.81
N PRO A 298 27.69 -6.32 3.97
CA PRO A 298 26.80 -5.16 4.04
C PRO A 298 27.24 -3.98 4.89
N THR A 299 27.87 -4.28 6.02
CA THR A 299 28.18 -3.36 7.09
C THR A 299 29.64 -2.98 7.08
N ASP A 300 30.44 -3.55 6.19
CA ASP A 300 31.85 -3.25 6.00
C ASP A 300 32.30 -3.73 4.62
N LEU A 301 32.27 -2.82 3.65
CA LEU A 301 32.62 -3.11 2.26
C LEU A 301 34.12 -3.39 2.04
N SER A 302 34.96 -3.27 3.08
CA SER A 302 36.36 -3.74 3.03
C SER A 302 36.48 -5.25 3.20
N THR A 303 35.45 -5.89 3.78
CA THR A 303 35.39 -7.33 3.96
C THR A 303 34.73 -7.99 2.75
N ASN A 304 35.50 -8.79 2.01
CA ASN A 304 35.04 -9.51 0.82
C ASN A 304 34.99 -11.02 1.06
N TYR A 305 34.06 -11.69 0.38
CA TYR A 305 33.88 -13.14 0.45
C TYR A 305 34.10 -13.79 -0.91
N ALA A 306 34.29 -15.10 -0.91
CA ALA A 306 34.42 -15.86 -2.14
C ALA A 306 33.10 -15.88 -2.93
N LEU A 307 33.14 -15.51 -4.21
CA LEU A 307 32.05 -15.76 -5.15
C LEU A 307 32.15 -17.18 -5.68
N LYS A 308 31.19 -18.04 -5.32
CA LYS A 308 31.11 -19.41 -5.84
C LYS A 308 30.18 -19.45 -7.06
N LEU A 309 30.69 -19.93 -8.20
CA LEU A 309 29.90 -20.14 -9.41
C LEU A 309 29.66 -21.63 -9.61
N ASN A 310 28.38 -22.02 -9.61
CA ASN A 310 27.93 -23.39 -9.81
C ASN A 310 28.57 -24.46 -8.87
N PRO A 311 28.51 -24.26 -7.53
CA PRO A 311 29.31 -25.02 -6.56
C PRO A 311 28.95 -26.49 -6.39
N ASN A 312 27.75 -26.93 -6.82
CA ASN A 312 27.33 -28.33 -6.71
C ASN A 312 27.72 -29.17 -7.95
N GLY A 313 28.47 -28.60 -8.89
CA GLY A 313 28.87 -29.23 -10.15
C GLY A 313 28.17 -28.63 -11.37
N GLY A 314 28.68 -28.99 -12.56
CA GLY A 314 28.29 -28.40 -13.86
C GLY A 314 29.27 -27.32 -14.33
N ASN A 315 29.09 -26.85 -15.55
CA ASN A 315 30.10 -26.07 -16.28
C ASN A 315 29.71 -24.59 -16.42
N VAL A 316 30.68 -23.69 -16.23
CA VAL A 316 30.53 -22.24 -16.46
C VAL A 316 31.09 -21.89 -17.83
N GLY A 317 30.25 -21.33 -18.71
CA GLY A 317 30.64 -20.82 -20.02
C GLY A 317 30.85 -19.31 -20.01
N ILE A 318 31.93 -18.83 -20.63
CA ILE A 318 32.20 -17.40 -20.84
C ILE A 318 32.44 -17.13 -22.33
N GLY A 319 31.62 -16.26 -22.92
CA GLY A 319 31.76 -15.87 -24.33
C GLY A 319 31.48 -17.00 -25.33
N LEU A 320 30.62 -17.95 -24.97
CA LEU A 320 30.18 -19.01 -25.90
C LEU A 320 29.13 -18.45 -26.86
N ASN A 321 29.20 -18.82 -28.13
CA ASN A 321 28.28 -18.35 -29.16
C ASN A 321 27.12 -19.33 -29.40
N GLY A 322 25.94 -18.80 -29.67
CA GLY A 322 24.74 -19.57 -30.02
C GLY A 322 24.26 -20.48 -28.88
N THR A 323 23.91 -21.72 -29.21
CA THR A 323 23.37 -22.72 -28.28
C THR A 323 24.45 -23.67 -27.74
N THR A 324 25.73 -23.31 -27.83
CA THR A 324 26.84 -24.19 -27.45
C THR A 324 26.93 -24.32 -25.93
N ALA A 325 26.82 -25.56 -25.43
CA ALA A 325 26.98 -25.84 -24.00
C ALA A 325 28.47 -25.85 -23.60
N PRO A 326 28.83 -25.36 -22.40
CA PRO A 326 30.20 -25.47 -21.88
C PRO A 326 30.56 -26.93 -21.60
N THR A 327 31.74 -27.37 -22.05
CA THR A 327 32.21 -28.78 -21.95
C THR A 327 33.15 -29.05 -20.77
N SER A 328 33.67 -27.99 -20.14
CA SER A 328 34.55 -28.06 -18.97
C SER A 328 34.05 -27.13 -17.87
N THR A 329 34.44 -27.37 -16.61
CA THR A 329 34.04 -26.57 -15.43
C THR A 329 34.17 -25.06 -15.70
N LEU A 330 35.20 -24.65 -16.43
CA LEU A 330 35.30 -23.36 -17.11
C LEU A 330 35.52 -23.60 -18.60
N SER A 331 34.61 -23.11 -19.45
CA SER A 331 34.75 -23.09 -20.90
C SER A 331 34.77 -21.65 -21.40
N VAL A 332 35.85 -21.25 -22.08
CA VAL A 332 35.98 -19.90 -22.66
C VAL A 332 35.97 -20.01 -24.18
N GLY A 333 35.03 -19.33 -24.83
CA GLY A 333 34.85 -19.39 -26.29
C GLY A 333 35.83 -18.53 -27.09
N GLY A 334 36.64 -17.71 -26.41
CA GLY A 334 37.65 -16.84 -26.99
C GLY A 334 39.01 -16.96 -26.31
N ALA A 335 39.91 -16.00 -26.56
CA ALA A 335 41.21 -15.96 -25.91
C ALA A 335 41.10 -15.72 -24.40
N VAL A 336 41.90 -16.43 -23.61
CA VAL A 336 42.04 -16.19 -22.17
C VAL A 336 43.26 -15.30 -21.94
N ALA A 337 43.05 -14.11 -21.39
CA ALA A 337 44.13 -13.29 -20.88
C ALA A 337 44.59 -13.83 -19.52
N ILE A 338 45.87 -14.17 -19.42
CA ILE A 338 46.53 -14.68 -18.21
C ILE A 338 47.57 -13.66 -17.73
N PRO A 339 47.79 -13.50 -16.41
CA PRO A 339 48.76 -12.53 -15.90
C PRO A 339 50.16 -12.72 -16.50
N TYR A 340 50.72 -11.64 -17.02
CA TYR A 340 52.10 -11.56 -17.49
C TYR A 340 52.84 -10.47 -16.70
N VAL A 341 53.93 -10.86 -16.05
CA VAL A 341 54.78 -9.96 -15.25
C VAL A 341 56.23 -10.09 -15.69
N THR A 342 56.96 -8.98 -15.62
CA THR A 342 58.43 -8.99 -15.68
C THR A 342 59.00 -8.70 -14.30
N THR A 343 60.18 -9.23 -13.98
CA THR A 343 60.83 -8.94 -12.69
C THR A 343 61.29 -7.48 -12.54
N GLY A 344 61.19 -6.66 -13.61
CA GLY A 344 61.63 -5.27 -13.59
C GLY A 344 63.09 -5.13 -13.16
N THR A 345 63.34 -4.26 -12.18
CA THR A 345 64.65 -4.03 -11.57
C THR A 345 64.88 -4.85 -10.29
N ALA A 346 63.92 -5.70 -9.88
CA ALA A 346 64.03 -6.47 -8.65
C ALA A 346 65.15 -7.51 -8.74
N THR A 347 65.92 -7.67 -7.65
CA THR A 347 66.98 -8.67 -7.54
C THR A 347 66.44 -10.06 -7.19
N SER A 348 65.26 -10.14 -6.60
CA SER A 348 64.51 -11.38 -6.39
C SER A 348 63.01 -11.15 -6.57
N LEU A 349 62.27 -12.21 -6.85
CA LEU A 349 60.81 -12.17 -6.94
C LEU A 349 60.20 -13.39 -6.26
N ILE A 350 59.23 -13.17 -5.37
CA ILE A 350 58.41 -14.23 -4.77
C ILE A 350 57.09 -14.27 -5.53
N LEU A 351 56.75 -15.44 -6.08
CA LEU A 351 55.50 -15.61 -6.82
C LEU A 351 54.32 -15.80 -5.85
N ASP A 352 53.17 -15.26 -6.25
CA ASP A 352 51.91 -15.35 -5.49
C ASP A 352 50.71 -15.64 -6.42
N ASN A 353 49.49 -15.49 -5.92
CA ASN A 353 48.26 -15.76 -6.69
C ASN A 353 47.96 -14.73 -7.80
N THR A 354 48.73 -13.65 -7.90
CA THR A 354 48.59 -12.64 -8.96
C THR A 354 49.47 -12.92 -10.17
N HIS A 355 50.43 -13.85 -10.04
CA HIS A 355 51.36 -14.23 -11.10
C HIS A 355 50.85 -15.47 -11.87
N GLN A 356 51.23 -15.59 -13.14
CA GLN A 356 51.03 -16.81 -13.94
C GLN A 356 52.20 -17.01 -14.91
N THR A 357 52.45 -16.05 -15.80
CA THR A 357 53.64 -16.02 -16.65
C THR A 357 54.60 -14.95 -16.15
N VAL A 358 55.85 -15.35 -15.87
CA VAL A 358 56.89 -14.47 -15.35
C VAL A 358 58.10 -14.48 -16.27
N ARG A 359 58.43 -13.32 -16.83
CA ARG A 359 59.67 -13.12 -17.58
C ARG A 359 60.73 -12.47 -16.70
N ARG A 360 61.78 -13.22 -16.42
CA ARG A 360 62.95 -12.73 -15.69
C ARG A 360 63.75 -11.72 -16.54
N LEU A 361 64.12 -10.60 -15.93
CA LEU A 361 65.10 -9.63 -16.43
C LEU A 361 66.44 -9.77 -15.69
N ALA A 362 67.52 -9.21 -16.27
CA ALA A 362 68.90 -9.50 -15.88
C ALA A 362 69.22 -9.25 -14.39
N ALA A 363 68.61 -8.24 -13.77
CA ALA A 363 68.84 -7.88 -12.37
C ALA A 363 68.38 -8.97 -11.38
N CYS A 364 67.35 -9.74 -11.74
CA CYS A 364 66.78 -10.75 -10.86
C CYS A 364 67.66 -11.99 -10.85
N THR A 365 68.19 -12.40 -9.70
CA THR A 365 69.04 -13.58 -9.56
C THR A 365 68.31 -14.77 -8.94
N THR A 366 67.17 -14.54 -8.26
CA THR A 366 66.40 -15.59 -7.61
C THR A 366 64.90 -15.41 -7.86
N ILE A 367 64.23 -16.49 -8.27
CA ILE A 367 62.76 -16.58 -8.29
C ILE A 367 62.34 -17.63 -7.25
N THR A 368 61.49 -17.20 -6.32
CA THR A 368 60.97 -18.06 -5.26
C THR A 368 59.51 -18.39 -5.54
N VAL A 369 59.16 -19.67 -5.58
CA VAL A 369 57.76 -20.13 -5.66
C VAL A 369 57.20 -20.38 -4.25
N PRO A 370 55.89 -20.18 -4.03
CA PRO A 370 55.30 -20.32 -2.70
C PRO A 370 55.24 -21.79 -2.26
N GLN A 371 54.91 -22.05 -0.99
CA GLN A 371 54.76 -23.41 -0.47
C GLN A 371 53.64 -24.17 -1.21
N ALA A 372 53.99 -25.30 -1.82
CA ALA A 372 53.11 -26.06 -2.71
C ALA A 372 51.79 -26.47 -2.02
N SER A 373 51.83 -26.88 -0.76
CA SER A 373 50.66 -27.33 0.01
C SER A 373 49.58 -26.27 0.22
N THR A 374 49.89 -24.98 0.03
CA THR A 374 48.92 -23.89 0.16
C THR A 374 48.17 -23.59 -1.15
N CYS A 375 48.61 -24.19 -2.26
CA CYS A 375 48.05 -23.92 -3.58
C CYS A 375 48.06 -25.13 -4.55
N PRO A 376 47.50 -26.30 -4.18
CA PRO A 376 47.40 -27.44 -5.09
C PRO A 376 46.78 -27.05 -6.44
N GLY A 377 47.36 -27.53 -7.54
CA GLY A 377 46.93 -27.27 -8.90
C GLY A 377 47.35 -25.92 -9.49
N ARG A 378 47.96 -25.00 -8.72
CA ARG A 378 48.45 -23.71 -9.24
C ARG A 378 49.57 -23.93 -10.26
N LEU A 379 49.54 -23.16 -11.36
CA LEU A 379 50.49 -23.26 -12.46
C LEU A 379 51.25 -21.94 -12.63
N TYR A 380 52.57 -22.05 -12.85
CA TYR A 380 53.40 -20.93 -13.26
C TYR A 380 54.22 -21.29 -14.50
N THR A 381 54.46 -20.30 -15.36
CA THR A 381 55.46 -20.36 -16.42
C THR A 381 56.56 -19.34 -16.13
N ILE A 382 57.80 -19.81 -15.98
CA ILE A 382 58.97 -18.99 -15.70
C ILE A 382 59.87 -18.98 -16.93
N ILE A 383 60.20 -17.78 -17.42
CA ILE A 383 61.04 -17.58 -18.60
C ILE A 383 62.33 -16.90 -18.15
N ASN A 384 63.47 -17.61 -18.26
CA ASN A 384 64.79 -16.99 -18.19
C ASN A 384 65.24 -16.64 -19.61
N ALA A 385 64.94 -15.43 -20.05
CA ALA A 385 65.19 -15.01 -21.43
C ALA A 385 66.68 -15.08 -21.80
N ARG A 386 67.02 -15.37 -23.06
CA ARG A 386 68.42 -15.44 -23.53
C ARG A 386 69.20 -14.13 -23.29
N SER A 387 68.50 -13.00 -23.36
CA SER A 387 69.05 -11.66 -23.16
C SER A 387 69.57 -11.39 -21.74
N THR A 388 69.35 -12.30 -20.78
CA THR A 388 69.82 -12.14 -19.39
C THR A 388 71.27 -12.60 -19.20
N GLY A 389 71.78 -13.48 -20.08
CA GLY A 389 73.17 -13.95 -20.07
C GLY A 389 73.59 -14.84 -18.89
N SER A 390 72.74 -15.02 -17.88
CA SER A 390 73.08 -15.74 -16.63
C SER A 390 71.97 -16.71 -16.21
N GLU A 391 72.32 -17.72 -15.43
CA GLU A 391 71.34 -18.57 -14.76
C GLU A 391 70.55 -17.77 -13.71
N VAL A 392 69.34 -18.25 -13.39
CA VAL A 392 68.55 -17.77 -12.26
C VAL A 392 68.36 -18.90 -11.26
N THR A 393 68.55 -18.61 -9.98
CA THR A 393 68.26 -19.56 -8.90
C THR A 393 66.76 -19.71 -8.77
N LEU A 394 66.30 -20.94 -8.73
CA LEU A 394 64.92 -21.29 -8.40
C LEU A 394 64.88 -21.79 -6.97
N SER A 395 64.03 -21.20 -6.15
CA SER A 395 63.85 -21.60 -4.77
C SER A 395 62.38 -21.78 -4.45
N VAL A 396 62.10 -22.50 -3.37
CA VAL A 396 60.75 -22.75 -2.86
C VAL A 396 60.70 -22.31 -1.41
N VAL A 397 59.61 -21.67 -0.98
CA VAL A 397 59.43 -21.33 0.45
C VAL A 397 59.47 -22.60 1.33
N SER A 398 58.84 -23.69 0.86
CA SER A 398 58.88 -25.02 1.48
C SER A 398 58.49 -26.09 0.45
N GLY A 399 59.20 -27.21 0.43
CA GLY A 399 59.12 -28.27 -0.59
C GLY A 399 60.23 -28.14 -1.63
N ASN A 400 60.08 -28.81 -2.78
CA ASN A 400 61.05 -28.75 -3.88
C ASN A 400 60.37 -28.41 -5.21
N ILE A 401 61.16 -27.94 -6.18
CA ILE A 401 60.78 -28.05 -7.60
C ILE A 401 61.37 -29.36 -8.10
N TYR A 402 60.53 -30.34 -8.38
CA TYR A 402 60.93 -31.68 -8.77
C TYR A 402 60.63 -31.92 -10.25
N ASP A 403 61.58 -32.51 -10.95
CA ASP A 403 61.40 -32.96 -12.33
C ASP A 403 61.27 -34.48 -12.32
N ASP A 404 60.05 -34.98 -12.52
CA ASP A 404 59.76 -36.41 -12.55
C ASP A 404 60.41 -37.14 -13.74
N VAL A 405 60.74 -36.42 -14.82
CA VAL A 405 61.41 -37.01 -15.99
C VAL A 405 62.89 -37.23 -15.72
N GLU A 406 63.53 -36.25 -15.09
CA GLU A 406 64.96 -36.30 -14.72
C GLU A 406 65.19 -36.97 -13.35
N GLY A 407 64.13 -37.21 -12.58
CA GLY A 407 64.19 -37.82 -11.24
C GLY A 407 64.91 -36.97 -10.19
N SER A 408 65.00 -35.64 -10.39
CA SER A 408 65.84 -34.77 -9.56
C SER A 408 65.20 -33.40 -9.27
N ASN A 409 65.71 -32.72 -8.24
CA ASN A 409 65.30 -31.36 -7.90
C ASN A 409 65.92 -30.33 -8.86
N LEU A 410 65.12 -29.39 -9.33
CA LEU A 410 65.56 -28.26 -10.14
C LEU A 410 65.81 -27.03 -9.25
N SER A 411 67.08 -26.63 -9.11
CA SER A 411 67.48 -25.47 -8.30
C SER A 411 67.89 -24.24 -9.12
N SER A 412 68.01 -24.34 -10.44
CA SER A 412 68.33 -23.21 -11.31
C SER A 412 67.68 -23.35 -12.69
N LEU A 413 67.62 -22.25 -13.43
CA LEU A 413 67.19 -22.22 -14.82
C LEU A 413 68.18 -21.44 -15.66
N SER A 414 68.74 -22.08 -16.68
CA SER A 414 69.73 -21.50 -17.58
C SER A 414 69.14 -20.38 -18.45
N ALA A 415 69.98 -19.45 -18.91
CA ALA A 415 69.55 -18.39 -19.82
C ALA A 415 69.05 -18.96 -21.16
N GLY A 416 68.00 -18.38 -21.72
CA GLY A 416 67.36 -18.86 -22.95
C GLY A 416 66.36 -20.01 -22.74
N SER A 417 66.07 -20.36 -21.48
CA SER A 417 65.17 -21.47 -21.14
C SER A 417 63.86 -20.97 -20.53
N ARG A 418 62.84 -21.83 -20.58
CA ARG A 418 61.58 -21.64 -19.86
C ARG A 418 61.20 -22.93 -19.17
N ILE A 419 60.38 -22.82 -18.13
CA ILE A 419 59.74 -23.97 -17.50
C ILE A 419 58.28 -23.64 -17.22
N SER A 420 57.42 -24.65 -17.27
CA SER A 420 56.11 -24.61 -16.64
C SER A 420 56.08 -25.60 -15.49
N ILE A 421 55.59 -25.14 -14.34
CA ILE A 421 55.52 -25.93 -13.12
C ILE A 421 54.09 -25.90 -12.58
N GLN A 422 53.68 -27.00 -11.94
CA GLN A 422 52.38 -27.11 -11.30
C GLN A 422 52.55 -27.64 -9.88
N SER A 423 51.79 -27.09 -8.93
CA SER A 423 51.75 -27.62 -7.57
C SER A 423 50.90 -28.89 -7.52
N ASP A 424 51.43 -29.96 -6.94
CA ASP A 424 50.66 -31.19 -6.63
C ASP A 424 50.12 -31.19 -5.18
N GLY A 425 50.43 -30.15 -4.40
CA GLY A 425 50.10 -30.03 -2.98
C GLY A 425 51.22 -30.47 -2.02
N MET A 426 52.34 -30.98 -2.52
CA MET A 426 53.54 -31.33 -1.75
C MET A 426 54.81 -30.70 -2.34
N ASN A 427 54.99 -30.78 -3.66
CA ASN A 427 56.08 -30.20 -4.43
C ASN A 427 55.55 -29.36 -5.61
N TRP A 428 56.46 -28.66 -6.28
CA TRP A 428 56.22 -28.10 -7.61
C TRP A 428 56.79 -29.06 -8.65
N ILE A 429 55.94 -29.69 -9.44
CA ILE A 429 56.39 -30.60 -10.51
C ILE A 429 56.63 -29.84 -11.81
N VAL A 430 57.69 -30.20 -12.54
CA VAL A 430 57.96 -29.67 -13.87
C VAL A 430 57.05 -30.37 -14.88
N ILE A 431 56.18 -29.59 -15.54
CA ILE A 431 55.20 -30.10 -16.52
C ILE A 431 55.54 -29.70 -17.97
N GLY A 432 56.59 -28.89 -18.16
CA GLY A 432 57.10 -28.54 -19.48
C GLY A 432 58.38 -27.72 -19.39
N ARG A 433 59.27 -27.90 -20.37
CA ARG A 433 60.52 -27.13 -20.54
C ARG A 433 60.66 -26.65 -21.98
#